data_AF-A0A9D8G5Y2-F1
#
_entry.id   AF-A0A9D8G5Y2-F1
#
_cell.length_a   1.000
_cell.length_b   1.000
_cell.length_c   1.000
_cell.angle_alpha   90.00
_cell.angle_beta   90.00
_cell.angle_gamma   90.00
#
_symmetry.space_group_name_H-M   'P 1'
#
loop_
_entity.id
_entity.type
_entity.pdbx_description
1 polymer ?
#
loop_
_entity_poly.entity_id
_entity_poly.type
_entity_poly.pdbx_seq_one_letter_code
_entity_poly.pdbx_strand_id
1 'polypeptide(L)'
;MSTEIMATPRAYIKRRLHSILGLMIVLFLLEHLLTNSQAALLVGDNGMGFIRAVNFIKDLPYLPVLEITLIAVPILVHAVLGVKYALTAKNNCWPSKGDKPSLTEYPRNHAYTWQRITSWILLVGIILHVGYMRFYRYPLEAEVGDKTFYFTRLDLDPGLYTVADRL
;
A
#
# COMPACT_ATOMS: atom_id res chain seq x y z
N MET A 1 -49.02 13.57 -3.40
CA MET A 1 -47.91 12.82 -4.01
C MET A 1 -46.75 12.84 -3.02
N SER A 2 -46.69 11.84 -2.15
CA SER A 2 -45.65 11.71 -1.13
C SER A 2 -44.38 11.17 -1.77
N THR A 3 -43.33 11.98 -1.78
CA THR A 3 -41.98 11.54 -2.11
C THR A 3 -41.50 10.59 -1.02
N GLU A 4 -41.65 9.29 -1.22
CA GLU A 4 -40.92 8.31 -0.41
C GLU A 4 -39.42 8.52 -0.64
N ILE A 5 -38.70 8.91 0.41
CA ILE A 5 -37.24 8.96 0.38
C ILE A 5 -36.75 7.52 0.34
N MET A 6 -36.44 7.04 -0.86
CA MET A 6 -35.91 5.70 -1.06
C MET A 6 -34.54 5.58 -0.37
N ALA A 7 -34.47 4.78 0.70
CA ALA A 7 -33.25 4.59 1.45
C ALA A 7 -32.15 3.99 0.56
N THR A 8 -30.93 4.53 0.65
CA THR A 8 -29.81 4.07 -0.18
C THR A 8 -29.45 2.61 0.14
N PRO A 9 -29.35 1.72 -0.86
CA PRO A 9 -29.02 0.32 -0.62
C PRO A 9 -27.66 0.15 0.06
N ARG A 10 -27.60 -0.68 1.11
CA ARG A 10 -26.35 -0.97 1.84
C ARG A 10 -25.21 -1.47 0.94
N ALA A 11 -25.55 -2.23 -0.10
CA ALA A 11 -24.56 -2.73 -1.06
C ALA A 11 -23.92 -1.61 -1.90
N TYR A 12 -24.68 -0.55 -2.21
CA TYR A 12 -24.15 0.63 -2.88
C TYR A 12 -23.16 1.37 -1.98
N ILE A 13 -23.54 1.62 -0.72
CA ILE A 13 -22.68 2.29 0.27
C ILE A 13 -21.36 1.53 0.45
N LYS A 14 -21.40 0.21 0.62
CA LYS A 14 -20.19 -0.62 0.77
C LYS A 14 -19.26 -0.56 -0.45
N ARG A 15 -19.81 -0.49 -1.67
CA ARG A 15 -19.01 -0.35 -2.89
C ARG A 15 -18.34 1.03 -2.96
N ARG A 16 -19.06 2.09 -2.61
CA ARG A 16 -18.50 3.46 -2.56
C ARG A 16 -17.43 3.60 -1.49
N LEU A 17 -17.67 3.05 -0.31
CA LEU A 17 -16.67 3.02 0.77
C LEU A 17 -15.39 2.31 0.30
N HIS A 18 -15.51 1.11 -0.29
CA HIS A 18 -14.35 0.40 -0.82
C HIS A 18 -13.56 1.23 -1.85
N SER A 19 -14.24 1.94 -2.75
CA SER A 19 -13.59 2.82 -3.72
C SER A 19 -12.89 4.02 -3.08
N ILE A 20 -13.53 4.70 -2.12
CA ILE A 20 -12.94 5.87 -1.43
C ILE A 20 -11.68 5.45 -0.67
N LEU A 21 -11.73 4.32 0.05
CA LEU A 21 -10.57 3.80 0.76
C LEU A 21 -9.47 3.34 -0.21
N GLY A 22 -9.84 2.80 -1.37
CA GLY A 22 -8.89 2.49 -2.44
C GLY A 22 -8.18 3.74 -2.95
N LEU A 23 -8.88 4.86 -3.10
CA LEU A 23 -8.27 6.14 -3.46
C LEU A 23 -7.31 6.65 -2.38
N MET A 24 -7.68 6.53 -1.10
CA MET A 24 -6.77 6.88 0.00
C MET A 24 -5.48 6.06 -0.04
N ILE A 25 -5.57 4.75 -0.33
CA ILE A 25 -4.40 3.88 -0.49
C ILE A 25 -3.52 4.34 -1.66
N VAL A 26 -4.10 4.79 -2.78
CA VAL A 26 -3.32 5.33 -3.91
C VAL A 26 -2.54 6.58 -3.50
N LEU A 27 -3.17 7.49 -2.75
CA LEU A 27 -2.48 8.69 -2.25
C LEU A 27 -1.31 8.33 -1.32
N PHE A 28 -1.53 7.38 -0.41
CA PHE A 28 -0.45 6.84 0.42
C PHE A 28 0.65 6.18 -0.42
N LEU A 29 0.30 5.37 -1.43
CA LEU A 29 1.29 4.71 -2.30
C LEU A 29 2.14 5.71 -3.08
N LEU A 30 1.59 6.85 -3.49
CA LEU A 30 2.36 7.90 -4.15
C LEU A 30 3.43 8.47 -3.21
N GLU A 31 3.04 8.87 -1.99
CA GLU A 31 3.98 9.32 -0.96
C GLU A 31 5.02 8.23 -0.68
N HIS A 32 4.57 7.02 -0.39
CA HIS A 32 5.43 5.89 -0.06
C HIS A 32 6.46 5.59 -1.14
N LEU A 33 6.04 5.50 -2.41
CA LEU A 33 6.95 5.21 -3.52
C LEU A 33 7.90 6.38 -3.79
N LEU A 34 7.42 7.62 -3.72
CA LEU A 34 8.27 8.80 -3.90
C LEU A 34 9.35 8.89 -2.83
N THR A 35 8.97 8.73 -1.55
CA THR A 35 9.91 8.72 -0.42
C THR A 35 10.95 7.63 -0.60
N ASN A 36 10.54 6.37 -0.84
CA ASN A 36 11.47 5.26 -1.03
C ASN A 36 12.34 5.39 -2.29
N SER A 37 11.84 6.01 -3.37
CA SER A 37 12.63 6.21 -4.59
C SER A 37 13.86 7.08 -4.35
N GLN A 38 13.83 7.98 -3.36
CA GLN A 38 14.97 8.85 -3.04
C GLN A 38 16.20 8.06 -2.57
N ALA A 39 16.01 6.90 -1.92
CA ALA A 39 17.12 6.03 -1.52
C ALA A 39 17.76 5.38 -2.76
N ALA A 40 16.93 4.83 -3.66
CA ALA A 40 17.39 4.16 -4.86
C ALA A 40 18.03 5.13 -5.89
N LEU A 41 17.51 6.36 -5.96
CA LEU A 41 17.97 7.39 -6.89
C LEU A 41 19.09 8.28 -6.31
N LEU A 42 19.54 8.01 -5.09
CA LEU A 42 20.58 8.78 -4.38
C LEU A 42 20.30 10.29 -4.39
N VAL A 43 19.05 10.67 -4.09
CA VAL A 43 18.63 12.07 -4.10
C VAL A 43 19.30 12.84 -2.96
N GLY A 44 19.91 13.99 -3.29
CA GLY A 44 20.64 14.84 -2.35
C GLY A 44 22.07 14.38 -2.10
N ASP A 45 22.89 15.27 -1.53
CA ASP A 45 24.30 14.98 -1.23
C ASP A 45 24.40 13.71 -0.38
N ASN A 46 25.21 12.76 -0.85
CA ASN A 46 25.41 11.44 -0.24
C ASN A 46 24.09 10.67 0.06
N GLY A 47 23.03 10.86 -0.73
CA GLY A 47 21.77 10.12 -0.55
C GLY A 47 20.92 10.57 0.64
N MET A 48 21.23 11.72 1.24
CA MET A 48 20.53 12.26 2.41
C MET A 48 19.05 12.66 2.18
N GLY A 49 18.56 12.63 0.95
CA GLY A 49 17.15 12.91 0.63
C GLY A 49 16.20 11.97 1.35
N PHE A 50 16.43 10.65 1.24
CA PHE A 50 15.60 9.64 1.90
C PHE A 50 15.56 9.84 3.41
N ILE A 51 16.72 10.06 4.04
CA ILE A 51 16.85 10.24 5.49
C ILE A 51 16.05 11.47 5.94
N ARG A 52 16.18 12.60 5.24
CA ARG A 52 15.41 13.82 5.55
C ARG A 52 13.90 13.61 5.42
N ALA A 53 13.46 12.93 4.36
CA ALA A 53 12.04 12.65 4.14
C ALA A 53 11.46 11.74 5.24
N VAL A 54 12.17 10.68 5.61
CA VAL A 54 11.76 9.76 6.69
C VAL A 54 11.74 10.47 8.04
N ASN A 55 12.76 11.27 8.36
CA ASN A 55 12.78 12.04 9.61
C ASN A 55 11.61 13.02 9.70
N PHE A 56 11.30 13.74 8.60
CA PHE A 56 10.13 14.61 8.55
C PHE A 56 8.82 13.87 8.86
N ILE A 57 8.64 12.66 8.30
CA ILE A 57 7.45 11.84 8.57
C ILE A 57 7.42 11.38 10.04
N LYS A 58 8.58 10.98 10.58
CA LYS A 58 8.73 10.55 11.98
C LYS A 58 8.45 11.65 12.98
N ASP A 59 8.74 12.90 12.63
CA ASP A 59 8.52 14.08 13.47
C ASP A 59 7.08 14.61 13.41
N LEU A 60 6.18 13.98 12.62
CA LEU A 60 4.78 14.40 12.56
C LEU A 60 4.09 14.22 13.93
N PRO A 61 3.33 15.23 14.39
CA PRO A 61 2.60 15.12 15.63
C PRO A 61 1.51 14.05 15.52
N TYR A 62 1.37 13.25 16.58
CA TYR A 62 0.39 12.15 16.63
C TYR A 62 0.55 11.11 15.51
N LEU A 63 1.79 10.88 15.03
CA LEU A 63 2.08 9.92 13.97
C LEU A 63 1.36 8.56 14.13
N PRO A 64 1.33 7.90 15.32
CA PRO A 64 0.61 6.64 15.46
C PRO A 64 -0.89 6.73 15.13
N VAL A 65 -1.53 7.87 15.45
CA VAL A 65 -2.94 8.10 15.13
C VAL A 65 -3.12 8.30 13.63
N LEU A 66 -2.23 9.06 12.99
CA LEU A 66 -2.24 9.27 11.55
C LEU A 66 -2.04 7.94 10.79
N GLU A 67 -1.06 7.13 11.22
CA GLU A 67 -0.80 5.81 10.63
C GLU A 67 -2.02 4.88 10.77
N ILE A 68 -2.67 4.84 11.92
CA ILE A 68 -3.84 3.98 12.12
C ILE A 68 -5.01 4.45 11.25
N THR A 69 -5.31 5.75 11.28
CA THR A 69 -6.54 6.31 10.68
C THR A 69 -6.43 6.51 9.17
N LEU A 70 -5.27 6.90 8.65
CA LEU A 70 -5.07 7.22 7.25
C LEU A 70 -4.47 6.05 6.45
N ILE A 71 -3.83 5.08 7.11
CA ILE A 71 -3.13 3.98 6.42
C ILE A 71 -3.72 2.63 6.84
N ALA A 72 -3.60 2.22 8.10
CA ALA A 72 -3.93 0.86 8.53
C ALA A 72 -5.43 0.53 8.38
N VAL A 73 -6.32 1.41 8.85
CA VAL A 73 -7.78 1.22 8.76
C VAL A 73 -8.24 1.24 7.29
N PRO A 74 -7.86 2.22 6.45
CA PRO A 74 -8.20 2.20 5.03
C PRO A 74 -7.73 0.94 4.30
N ILE A 75 -6.49 0.50 4.52
CA ILE A 75 -5.97 -0.75 3.93
C ILE A 75 -6.79 -1.95 4.38
N LEU A 76 -7.04 -2.10 5.69
CA LEU A 76 -7.76 -3.24 6.23
C LEU A 76 -9.19 -3.33 5.68
N VAL A 77 -9.94 -2.24 5.73
CA VAL A 77 -11.34 -2.21 5.26
C VAL A 77 -11.40 -2.38 3.75
N HIS A 78 -10.48 -1.77 2.99
CA HIS A 78 -10.39 -1.98 1.55
C HIS A 78 -10.08 -3.43 1.21
N ALA A 79 -9.10 -4.06 1.87
CA ALA A 79 -8.71 -5.44 1.65
C ALA A 79 -9.84 -6.42 1.97
N VAL A 80 -10.51 -6.27 3.11
CA VAL A 80 -11.63 -7.17 3.50
C VAL A 80 -12.79 -7.09 2.51
N LEU A 81 -13.20 -5.88 2.09
CA LEU A 81 -14.24 -5.73 1.08
C LEU A 81 -13.76 -6.20 -0.31
N GLY A 82 -12.50 -5.95 -0.65
CA GLY A 82 -11.86 -6.36 -1.89
C GLY A 82 -11.84 -7.88 -2.05
N VAL A 83 -11.44 -8.60 -1.00
CA VAL A 83 -11.47 -10.08 -0.95
C VAL A 83 -12.89 -10.59 -1.20
N LYS A 84 -13.90 -10.02 -0.54
CA LYS A 84 -15.31 -10.40 -0.77
C LYS A 84 -15.70 -10.20 -2.24
N TYR A 85 -15.33 -9.08 -2.85
CA TYR A 85 -15.63 -8.83 -4.25
C TYR A 85 -14.85 -9.73 -5.21
N ALA A 86 -13.58 -10.01 -4.93
CA ALA A 86 -12.72 -10.88 -5.73
C ALA A 86 -13.22 -12.34 -5.71
N LEU A 87 -13.69 -12.84 -4.57
CA LEU A 87 -14.27 -14.19 -4.45
C LEU A 87 -15.58 -14.35 -5.24
N THR A 88 -16.35 -13.27 -5.39
CA THR A 88 -17.60 -13.27 -6.17
C THR A 88 -17.42 -12.84 -7.64
N ALA A 89 -16.18 -12.55 -8.07
CA ALA A 89 -15.90 -12.04 -9.40
C ALA A 89 -16.11 -13.12 -10.47
N LYS A 90 -16.58 -12.69 -11.65
CA LYS A 90 -16.71 -13.55 -12.83
C LYS A 90 -15.89 -12.94 -13.96
N ASN A 91 -14.84 -13.63 -14.38
CA ASN A 91 -13.99 -13.22 -15.51
C ASN A 91 -14.51 -13.82 -16.82
N ASN A 92 -14.30 -13.09 -17.91
CA ASN A 92 -14.75 -13.50 -19.24
C ASN A 92 -13.83 -12.94 -20.34
N CYS A 93 -12.59 -12.53 -20.01
CA CYS A 93 -11.65 -11.98 -20.99
C CYS A 93 -10.80 -13.05 -21.70
N TRP A 94 -10.97 -14.34 -21.38
CA TRP A 94 -10.23 -15.44 -21.98
C TRP A 94 -11.10 -16.26 -22.94
N PRO A 95 -10.49 -16.89 -23.96
CA PRO A 95 -11.18 -17.80 -24.87
C PRO A 95 -11.92 -18.91 -24.12
N SER A 96 -13.10 -19.26 -24.62
CA SER A 96 -14.00 -20.27 -24.08
C SER A 96 -14.45 -21.21 -25.19
N LYS A 97 -14.80 -22.46 -24.85
CA LYS A 97 -15.30 -23.46 -25.81
C LYS A 97 -16.83 -23.40 -25.97
N GLY A 98 -17.47 -22.36 -25.46
CA GLY A 98 -18.94 -22.17 -25.49
C GLY A 98 -19.64 -22.48 -24.17
N ASP A 99 -18.91 -22.91 -23.14
CA ASP A 99 -19.41 -23.21 -21.79
C ASP A 99 -19.60 -21.95 -20.93
N LYS A 100 -18.98 -20.84 -21.32
CA LYS A 100 -19.01 -19.54 -20.62
C LYS A 100 -18.82 -18.38 -21.58
N PRO A 101 -19.35 -17.17 -21.28
CA PRO A 101 -19.12 -15.99 -22.10
C PRO A 101 -17.62 -15.69 -22.28
N SER A 102 -17.21 -15.38 -23.51
CA SER A 102 -15.85 -15.00 -23.87
C SER A 102 -15.88 -13.67 -24.62
N LEU A 103 -15.32 -12.64 -23.99
CA LEU A 103 -15.27 -11.25 -24.42
C LEU A 103 -13.80 -10.80 -24.55
N THR A 104 -13.03 -11.56 -25.34
CA THR A 104 -11.58 -11.40 -25.52
C THR A 104 -11.19 -10.08 -26.21
N GLU A 105 -12.09 -9.50 -26.99
CA GLU A 105 -11.84 -8.26 -27.74
C GLU A 105 -12.00 -6.98 -26.89
N TYR A 106 -12.50 -7.09 -25.65
CA TYR A 106 -12.85 -5.93 -24.83
C TYR A 106 -11.78 -5.60 -23.79
N PRO A 107 -11.00 -4.51 -23.95
CA PRO A 107 -9.90 -4.17 -23.04
C PRO A 107 -10.36 -3.92 -21.59
N ARG A 108 -11.59 -3.46 -21.38
CA ARG A 108 -12.15 -3.26 -20.03
C ARG A 108 -12.35 -4.58 -19.28
N ASN A 109 -12.65 -5.67 -19.98
CA ASN A 109 -12.80 -7.00 -19.38
C ASN A 109 -11.43 -7.58 -19.00
N HIS A 110 -10.39 -7.28 -19.79
CA HIS A 110 -9.01 -7.56 -19.43
C HIS A 110 -8.60 -6.78 -18.18
N ALA A 111 -8.82 -5.46 -18.14
CA ALA A 111 -8.50 -4.64 -16.97
C ALA A 111 -9.23 -5.10 -15.71
N TYR A 112 -10.54 -5.42 -15.82
CA TYR A 112 -11.34 -6.04 -14.76
C TYR A 112 -10.63 -7.30 -14.25
N THR A 113 -10.22 -8.19 -15.14
CA THR A 113 -9.64 -9.48 -14.76
C THR A 113 -8.26 -9.33 -14.13
N TRP A 114 -7.38 -8.52 -14.74
CA TRP A 114 -6.04 -8.23 -14.24
C TRP A 114 -6.06 -7.56 -12.87
N GLN A 115 -6.97 -6.62 -12.63
CA GLN A 115 -7.11 -5.99 -11.32
C GLN A 115 -7.34 -7.01 -10.21
N ARG A 116 -8.02 -8.13 -10.50
CA ARG A 116 -8.34 -9.18 -9.51
C ARG A 116 -7.14 -10.10 -9.31
N ILE A 117 -6.48 -10.50 -10.39
CA ILE A 117 -5.24 -11.27 -10.30
C ILE A 117 -4.20 -10.50 -9.50
N THR A 118 -3.93 -9.24 -9.86
CA THR A 118 -2.93 -8.43 -9.16
C THR A 118 -3.36 -8.12 -7.73
N SER A 119 -4.65 -8.00 -7.43
CA SER A 119 -5.10 -7.82 -6.04
C SER A 119 -4.73 -9.00 -5.13
N TRP A 120 -4.75 -10.24 -5.63
CA TRP A 120 -4.33 -11.40 -4.83
C TRP A 120 -2.82 -11.42 -4.59
N ILE A 121 -2.04 -11.10 -5.63
CA ILE A 121 -0.58 -10.97 -5.53
C ILE A 121 -0.22 -9.87 -4.54
N LEU A 122 -0.84 -8.69 -4.66
CA LEU A 122 -0.63 -7.56 -3.78
C LEU A 122 -1.09 -7.84 -2.35
N LEU A 123 -2.17 -8.59 -2.13
CA LEU A 123 -2.62 -8.94 -0.79
C LEU A 123 -1.53 -9.72 -0.03
N VAL A 124 -0.98 -10.75 -0.66
CA VAL A 124 0.13 -11.52 -0.08
C VAL A 124 1.37 -10.65 0.06
N GLY A 125 1.71 -9.90 -0.98
CA GLY A 125 2.86 -9.00 -1.00
C GLY A 125 2.83 -7.95 0.12
N ILE A 126 1.67 -7.32 0.37
CA ILE A 126 1.50 -6.32 1.44
C ILE A 126 1.62 -6.96 2.82
N ILE A 127 1.03 -8.15 3.04
CA ILE A 127 1.16 -8.86 4.32
C ILE A 127 2.63 -9.16 4.61
N LEU A 128 3.36 -9.70 3.64
CA LEU A 128 4.79 -9.98 3.79
C LEU A 128 5.61 -8.71 3.95
N HIS A 129 5.34 -7.68 3.14
CA HIS A 129 6.05 -6.40 3.15
C HIS A 129 5.89 -5.69 4.50
N VAL A 130 4.66 -5.51 4.98
CA VAL A 130 4.39 -4.88 6.27
C VAL A 130 4.90 -5.76 7.42
N GLY A 131 4.66 -7.07 7.37
CA GLY A 131 5.17 -8.04 8.33
C GLY A 131 6.68 -7.92 8.52
N TYR A 132 7.42 -7.91 7.40
CA TYR A 132 8.87 -7.86 7.41
C TYR A 132 9.41 -6.47 7.80
N MET A 133 8.92 -5.40 7.18
CA MET A 133 9.49 -4.05 7.38
C MET A 133 9.03 -3.39 8.67
N ARG A 134 7.77 -3.59 9.09
CA ARG A 134 7.22 -2.93 10.28
C ARG A 134 7.48 -3.71 11.58
N PHE A 135 7.55 -5.04 11.52
CA PHE A 135 7.64 -5.84 12.74
C PHE A 135 8.97 -6.60 12.86
N TYR A 136 9.45 -7.21 11.79
CA TYR A 136 10.69 -8.01 11.86
C TYR A 136 11.97 -7.17 11.78
N ARG A 137 12.03 -6.19 10.86
CA ARG A 137 13.18 -5.27 10.65
C ARG A 137 12.99 -3.93 11.36
N TYR A 138 12.23 -3.88 12.46
CA TYR A 138 12.04 -2.63 13.18
C TYR A 138 13.38 -2.10 13.72
N PRO A 139 13.69 -0.79 13.55
CA PRO A 139 14.94 -0.22 14.04
C PRO A 139 15.03 -0.30 15.57
N LEU A 140 16.25 -0.46 16.07
CA LEU A 140 16.54 -0.35 17.49
C LEU A 140 16.48 1.11 17.89
N GLU A 141 15.83 1.40 19.01
CA GLU A 141 15.73 2.75 19.55
C GLU A 141 16.69 2.89 20.74
N ALA A 142 17.41 4.01 20.81
CA ALA A 142 18.15 4.40 22.00
C ALA A 142 17.86 5.86 22.33
N GLU A 143 17.55 6.13 23.59
CA GLU A 143 17.36 7.48 24.10
C GLU A 143 18.68 7.99 24.68
N VAL A 144 19.15 9.13 24.18
CA VAL A 144 20.35 9.82 24.70
C VAL A 144 19.98 11.26 25.01
N GLY A 145 19.73 11.53 26.30
CA GLY A 145 19.15 12.80 26.75
C GLY A 145 17.71 12.95 26.23
N ASP A 146 17.40 14.09 25.63
CA ASP A 146 16.06 14.39 25.08
C ASP A 146 15.89 13.99 23.61
N LYS A 147 16.80 13.16 23.07
CA LYS A 147 16.78 12.74 21.66
C LYS A 147 16.69 11.22 21.54
N THR A 148 15.76 10.77 20.69
CA THR A 148 15.64 9.37 20.28
C THR A 148 16.45 9.12 19.02
N PHE A 149 17.36 8.16 19.08
CA PHE A 149 18.15 7.72 17.94
C PHE A 149 17.67 6.35 17.47
N TYR A 150 17.59 6.19 16.15
CA TYR A 150 17.18 4.93 15.51
C TYR A 150 18.39 4.29 14.84
N PHE A 151 18.64 3.03 15.17
CA PHE A 151 19.75 2.24 14.64
C PHE A 151 19.23 1.03 13.90
N THR A 152 19.78 0.78 12.71
CA THR A 152 19.58 -0.46 11.98
C THR A 152 20.76 -1.39 12.20
N ARG A 153 20.51 -2.69 12.39
CA ARG A 153 21.59 -3.67 12.38
C ARG A 153 22.16 -3.75 10.97
N LEU A 154 23.43 -3.42 10.84
CA LEU A 154 24.21 -3.67 9.62
C LEU A 154 24.83 -5.06 9.75
N ASP A 155 24.41 -5.96 8.87
CA ASP A 155 25.16 -7.20 8.64
C ASP A 155 26.41 -6.82 7.82
N LEU A 156 27.57 -7.45 8.11
CA LEU A 156 28.80 -7.23 7.36
C LEU A 156 28.64 -7.80 5.94
N ASP A 157 28.08 -7.00 5.05
CA ASP A 157 27.95 -7.28 3.62
C ASP A 157 29.23 -6.81 2.89
N PRO A 158 29.87 -7.64 2.04
CA PRO A 158 30.93 -7.20 1.14
C PRO A 158 30.60 -5.93 0.34
N GLY A 159 29.32 -5.72 0.01
CA GLY A 159 28.84 -4.51 -0.65
C GLY A 159 28.84 -3.25 0.22
N LEU A 160 28.95 -3.37 1.55
CA LEU A 160 28.95 -2.21 2.45
C LEU A 160 30.15 -1.29 2.19
N TYR A 161 31.31 -1.88 1.85
CA TYR A 161 32.52 -1.12 1.54
C TYR A 161 32.43 -0.34 0.23
N THR A 162 31.60 -0.78 -0.73
CA THR A 162 31.45 -0.07 -2.01
C THR A 162 30.55 1.16 -1.91
N VAL A 163 29.79 1.27 -0.82
CA VAL A 163 28.94 2.42 -0.49
C VAL A 163 29.42 3.18 0.74
N ALA A 164 30.54 2.77 1.36
CA ALA A 164 31.06 3.37 2.59
C ALA A 164 31.36 4.87 2.45
N ASP A 165 31.86 5.31 1.30
CA ASP A 165 32.12 6.73 1.02
C ASP A 165 30.83 7.57 0.89
N ARG A 166 29.67 6.91 0.84
CA ARG A 166 28.34 7.51 0.67
C ARG A 166 27.45 7.35 1.90
N LEU A 167 27.88 6.60 2.91
CA LEU A 167 27.21 6.42 4.21
C LEU A 167 27.79 7.39 5.25
#